data_AF-A0A9W7GK04-F1
#
_entry.id   AF-A0A9W7GK04-F1
#
_cell.length_a   1.000
_cell.length_b   1.000
_cell.length_c   1.000
_cell.angle_alpha   90.00
_cell.angle_beta   90.00
_cell.angle_gamma   90.00
#
_symmetry.space_group_name_H-M   'P 1'
#
loop_
_entity.id
_entity.type
_entity.pdbx_description
1 polymer ?
#
loop_
_entity_poly.entity_id
_entity_poly.type
_entity_poly.pdbx_seq_one_letter_code
_entity_poly.pdbx_strand_id
1 'polypeptide(L)'
;MKTTLLVFDAFYEIEELHKAGNKHATGVMESWVEAECFTSKPGVPENYTITVSGETNTDDLSPAPVAWSRPDIDIPLHGLAMLKNSRDGIVPDVDGECGPIKQMEELKAKGFPLAYVGDVVGTGSSRKSATNSVLWFMGDDMPYIPNKKTGGLCIGEEIAPIFFNTMEESGSTPIEMDVKQLGTGDVLEVYS
;
A
#
# COMPACT_ATOMS: atom_id res chain seq x y z
N MET A 1 11.05 -0.16 -23.06
CA MET A 1 10.23 0.97 -23.58
C MET A 1 8.76 0.61 -23.71
N LYS A 2 8.39 -0.57 -24.25
CA LYS A 2 6.98 -1.02 -24.35
C LYS A 2 6.16 -0.86 -23.04
N THR A 3 6.74 -1.25 -21.91
CA THR A 3 6.11 -1.15 -20.58
C THR A 3 6.55 0.06 -19.76
N THR A 4 7.28 1.00 -20.36
CA THR A 4 7.78 2.21 -19.68
C THR A 4 6.67 3.27 -19.67
N LEU A 5 6.30 3.77 -18.49
CA LEU A 5 5.24 4.78 -18.33
C LEU A 5 5.77 6.22 -18.32
N LEU A 6 6.94 6.42 -17.72
CA LEU A 6 7.57 7.74 -17.57
C LEU A 6 8.36 8.13 -18.82
N VAL A 7 7.66 8.23 -19.96
CA VAL A 7 8.25 8.51 -21.27
C VAL A 7 8.35 10.02 -21.54
N PHE A 8 7.37 10.79 -21.08
CA PHE A 8 7.33 12.26 -21.21
C PHE A 8 7.72 12.73 -22.64
N ASP A 9 8.62 13.72 -22.76
CA ASP A 9 9.03 14.29 -24.04
C ASP A 9 9.82 13.32 -24.93
N ALA A 10 10.40 12.24 -24.37
CA ALA A 10 11.06 11.21 -25.17
C ALA A 10 10.08 10.47 -26.10
N PHE A 11 8.78 10.67 -25.92
CA PHE A 11 7.74 10.23 -26.85
C PHE A 11 8.00 10.77 -28.26
N TYR A 12 8.34 12.05 -28.40
CA TYR A 12 8.53 12.69 -29.71
C TYR A 12 9.72 12.11 -30.46
N GLU A 13 10.80 11.76 -29.74
CA GLU A 13 11.96 11.07 -30.33
C GLU A 13 11.59 9.68 -30.88
N ILE A 14 10.74 8.95 -30.16
CA ILE A 14 10.24 7.64 -30.58
C ILE A 14 9.29 7.78 -31.78
N GLU A 15 8.48 8.83 -31.81
CA GLU A 15 7.59 9.14 -32.93
C GLU A 15 8.38 9.47 -34.20
N GLU A 16 9.43 10.28 -34.11
CA GLU A 16 10.31 10.60 -35.25
C GLU A 16 11.00 9.35 -35.79
N LEU A 17 11.51 8.47 -34.92
CA LEU A 17 12.12 7.19 -35.33
C LEU A 17 11.09 6.26 -35.98
N HIS A 18 9.85 6.24 -35.49
CA HIS A 18 8.76 5.51 -36.12
C HIS A 18 8.47 6.06 -37.53
N LYS A 19 8.34 7.38 -37.69
CA LYS A 19 8.15 8.05 -38.99
C LYS A 19 9.32 7.82 -39.96
N ALA A 20 10.54 7.68 -39.44
CA ALA A 20 11.74 7.33 -40.22
C ALA A 20 11.82 5.85 -40.62
N GLY A 21 10.83 5.02 -40.27
CA GLY A 21 10.74 3.61 -40.65
C GLY A 21 11.46 2.63 -39.73
N ASN A 22 11.83 3.04 -38.51
CA ASN A 22 12.44 2.14 -37.53
C ASN A 22 11.41 1.14 -36.98
N LYS A 23 11.59 -0.15 -37.33
CA LYS A 23 10.69 -1.25 -36.92
C LYS A 23 10.55 -1.40 -35.40
N HIS A 24 11.60 -1.09 -34.62
CA HIS A 24 11.55 -1.17 -33.17
C HIS A 24 10.71 -0.03 -32.57
N ALA A 25 10.81 1.18 -33.12
CA ALA A 25 10.00 2.32 -32.70
C ALA A 25 8.52 2.08 -33.03
N THR A 26 8.22 1.55 -34.22
CA THR A 26 6.86 1.11 -34.58
C THR A 26 6.29 0.11 -33.57
N GLY A 27 7.06 -0.92 -33.22
CA GLY A 27 6.61 -1.92 -32.23
C GLY A 27 6.40 -1.35 -30.82
N VAL A 28 7.04 -0.23 -30.46
CA VAL A 28 6.79 0.49 -29.20
C VAL A 28 5.51 1.31 -29.29
N MET A 29 5.29 2.01 -30.40
CA MET A 29 4.06 2.79 -30.63
C MET A 29 2.81 1.88 -30.66
N GLU A 30 2.87 0.75 -31.34
CA GLU A 30 1.79 -0.25 -31.37
C GLU A 30 1.49 -0.79 -29.96
N SER A 31 2.53 -1.12 -29.19
CA SER A 31 2.41 -1.59 -27.80
C SER A 31 1.71 -0.57 -26.89
N TRP A 32 1.95 0.73 -27.10
CA TRP A 32 1.26 1.80 -26.37
C TRP A 32 -0.18 1.99 -26.81
N VAL A 33 -0.48 1.86 -28.12
CA VAL A 33 -1.85 1.91 -28.64
C VAL A 33 -2.70 0.77 -28.10
N GLU A 34 -2.15 -0.44 -28.04
CA GLU A 34 -2.80 -1.62 -27.47
C GLU A 34 -2.83 -1.63 -25.93
N ALA A 35 -2.30 -0.57 -25.30
CA ALA A 35 -2.18 -0.42 -23.86
C ALA A 35 -1.54 -1.64 -23.18
N GLU A 36 -0.53 -2.26 -23.82
CA GLU A 36 0.13 -3.47 -23.30
C GLU A 36 0.69 -3.24 -21.89
N CYS A 37 1.08 -2.00 -21.55
CA CYS A 37 1.56 -1.63 -20.22
C CYS A 37 0.49 -1.76 -19.12
N PHE A 38 -0.80 -1.77 -19.48
CA PHE A 38 -1.93 -1.95 -18.59
C PHE A 38 -2.51 -3.36 -18.70
N THR A 39 -2.79 -3.83 -19.92
CA THR A 39 -3.46 -5.12 -20.18
C THR A 39 -2.60 -6.34 -19.83
N SER A 40 -1.28 -6.19 -19.73
CA SER A 40 -0.37 -7.25 -19.27
C SER A 40 -0.32 -7.43 -17.76
N LYS A 41 -0.89 -6.50 -16.98
CA LYS A 41 -0.90 -6.60 -15.51
C LYS A 41 -1.98 -7.58 -15.04
N PRO A 42 -1.77 -8.25 -13.88
CA PRO A 42 -2.82 -9.04 -13.26
C PRO A 42 -4.06 -8.17 -13.00
N GLY A 43 -5.24 -8.73 -13.27
CA GLY A 43 -6.50 -8.11 -12.84
C GLY A 43 -6.65 -8.12 -11.32
N VAL A 44 -7.58 -7.31 -10.82
CA VAL A 44 -7.97 -7.37 -9.40
C VAL A 44 -8.59 -8.75 -9.13
N PRO A 45 -8.16 -9.48 -8.10
CA PRO A 45 -8.74 -10.77 -7.76
C PRO A 45 -10.24 -10.63 -7.42
N GLU A 46 -11.09 -11.48 -8.00
CA GLU A 46 -12.54 -11.49 -7.72
C GLU A 46 -12.84 -11.83 -6.25
N ASN A 47 -11.96 -12.61 -5.62
CA ASN A 47 -11.99 -12.89 -4.20
C ASN A 47 -10.57 -12.83 -3.61
N TYR A 48 -10.48 -12.31 -2.39
CA TYR A 48 -9.26 -12.43 -1.61
C TYR A 48 -9.58 -12.51 -0.13
N THR A 49 -8.85 -13.40 0.55
CA THR A 49 -9.03 -13.68 1.96
C THR A 49 -8.06 -12.83 2.76
N ILE A 50 -8.54 -12.09 3.74
CA ILE A 50 -7.73 -11.20 4.56
C ILE A 50 -7.86 -11.48 6.04
N THR A 51 -6.80 -11.19 6.79
CA THR A 51 -6.83 -11.21 8.26
C THR A 51 -6.88 -9.80 8.82
N VAL A 52 -7.85 -9.54 9.68
CA VAL A 52 -8.11 -8.22 10.30
C VAL A 52 -7.04 -7.86 11.32
N SER A 53 -6.44 -6.67 11.20
CA SER A 53 -5.62 -6.03 12.24
C SER A 53 -6.26 -4.70 12.68
N GLY A 54 -6.59 -4.59 13.98
CA GLY A 54 -7.59 -3.67 14.53
C GLY A 54 -7.36 -2.15 14.53
N GLU A 55 -8.24 -1.51 15.30
CA GLU A 55 -8.82 -0.17 15.14
C GLU A 55 -7.93 0.98 15.63
N THR A 56 -7.62 1.99 14.80
CA THR A 56 -6.91 3.20 15.26
C THR A 56 -6.76 4.33 14.22
N ASN A 57 -6.63 5.57 14.75
CA ASN A 57 -6.30 6.83 14.09
C ASN A 57 -4.86 6.90 13.50
N THR A 58 -4.55 7.85 12.60
CA THR A 58 -3.22 7.89 11.93
C THR A 58 -2.01 8.32 12.75
N ASP A 59 -2.14 9.05 13.86
CA ASP A 59 -0.96 9.51 14.61
C ASP A 59 -0.19 8.32 15.21
N ASP A 60 -0.89 7.20 15.39
CA ASP A 60 -0.33 5.95 15.84
C ASP A 60 0.37 5.16 14.72
N LEU A 61 0.05 5.45 13.46
CA LEU A 61 0.70 4.83 12.30
C LEU A 61 2.05 5.48 11.95
N SER A 62 2.25 6.74 12.35
CA SER A 62 3.47 7.51 12.08
C SER A 62 3.77 8.53 13.19
N PRO A 63 4.32 8.10 14.34
CA PRO A 63 4.49 8.97 15.50
C PRO A 63 5.42 10.18 15.23
N ALA A 64 5.03 11.35 15.71
CA ALA A 64 5.79 12.60 15.52
C ALA A 64 7.25 12.56 16.04
N PRO A 65 7.58 11.93 17.20
CA PRO A 65 8.97 11.91 17.70
C PRO A 65 9.98 11.20 16.78
N VAL A 66 9.50 10.34 15.87
CA VAL A 66 10.32 9.63 14.88
C VAL A 66 10.10 10.16 13.47
N ALA A 67 9.68 11.43 13.34
CA ALA A 67 9.49 12.06 12.04
C ALA A 67 10.78 12.10 11.18
N TRP A 68 11.95 12.05 11.82
CA TRP A 68 13.24 12.02 11.16
C TRP A 68 13.49 10.75 10.33
N SER A 69 12.81 9.63 10.65
CA SER A 69 12.93 8.36 9.92
C SER A 69 11.87 8.16 8.83
N ARG A 70 11.04 9.18 8.54
CA ARG A 70 10.03 9.12 7.46
C ARG A 70 10.56 9.03 6.01
N PRO A 71 11.80 9.41 5.66
CA PRO A 71 12.26 9.33 4.27
C PRO A 71 12.10 7.93 3.66
N ASP A 72 11.89 7.85 2.34
CA ASP A 72 11.57 6.60 1.65
C ASP A 72 12.66 5.51 1.83
N ILE A 73 13.92 5.89 2.05
CA ILE A 73 15.02 4.94 2.33
C ILE A 73 14.86 4.21 3.67
N ASP A 74 14.20 4.85 4.63
CA ASP A 74 14.03 4.43 6.02
C ASP A 74 12.61 3.90 6.31
N ILE A 75 11.78 3.67 5.29
CA ILE A 75 10.44 3.05 5.46
C ILE A 75 10.48 1.79 6.35
N PRO A 76 11.44 0.85 6.17
CA PRO A 76 11.53 -0.33 7.04
C PRO A 76 11.77 0.03 8.51
N LEU A 77 12.58 1.07 8.75
CA LEU A 77 12.90 1.56 10.09
C LEU A 77 11.71 2.31 10.71
N HIS A 78 11.04 3.16 9.93
CA HIS A 78 9.87 3.90 10.37
C HIS A 78 8.69 2.98 10.70
N GLY A 79 8.51 1.92 9.91
CA GLY A 79 7.49 0.91 10.13
C GLY A 79 7.59 0.27 11.52
N LEU A 80 8.80 0.11 12.09
CA LEU A 80 8.96 -0.42 13.44
C LEU A 80 8.25 0.42 14.51
N ALA A 81 8.05 1.72 14.27
CA ALA A 81 7.39 2.62 15.21
C ALA A 81 5.85 2.69 15.04
N MET A 82 5.30 2.01 14.03
CA MET A 82 3.85 1.90 13.82
C MET A 82 3.20 1.20 15.01
N LEU A 83 2.18 1.80 15.60
CA LEU A 83 1.42 1.24 16.73
C LEU A 83 2.28 0.89 17.95
N LYS A 84 3.37 1.64 18.19
CA LYS A 84 4.32 1.37 19.28
C LYS A 84 3.77 1.58 20.69
N ASN A 85 2.68 2.32 20.85
CA ASN A 85 2.08 2.58 22.17
C ASN A 85 1.01 1.52 22.46
N SER A 86 1.05 0.91 23.63
CA SER A 86 0.10 -0.14 24.04
C SER A 86 -1.34 0.35 24.04
N ARG A 87 -2.25 -0.48 23.51
CA ARG A 87 -3.69 -0.20 23.41
C ARG A 87 -4.53 -1.47 23.49
N ASP A 88 -5.83 -1.31 23.65
CA ASP A 88 -6.77 -2.43 23.61
C ASP A 88 -6.68 -3.14 22.25
N GLY A 89 -6.34 -4.43 22.27
CA GLY A 89 -6.18 -5.26 21.06
C GLY A 89 -4.81 -5.18 20.38
N ILE A 90 -3.93 -4.24 20.77
CA ILE A 90 -2.60 -4.05 20.19
C ILE A 90 -1.53 -4.20 21.27
N VAL A 91 -0.69 -5.23 21.13
CA VAL A 91 0.42 -5.49 22.05
C VAL A 91 1.74 -5.18 21.34
N PRO A 92 2.36 -4.00 21.59
CA PRO A 92 3.66 -3.68 21.00
C PRO A 92 4.74 -4.63 21.50
N ASP A 93 5.73 -4.92 20.65
CA ASP A 93 6.89 -5.72 21.01
C ASP A 93 7.74 -5.04 22.09
N VAL A 94 7.86 -3.71 22.02
CA VAL A 94 8.49 -2.85 23.02
C VAL A 94 7.65 -1.59 23.17
N ASP A 95 6.92 -1.47 24.28
CA ASP A 95 6.01 -0.34 24.50
C ASP A 95 6.73 1.02 24.42
N GLY A 96 6.20 1.91 23.60
CA GLY A 96 6.74 3.24 23.29
C GLY A 96 7.87 3.27 22.24
N GLU A 97 8.39 2.11 21.80
CA GLU A 97 9.53 2.01 20.88
C GLU A 97 9.24 1.20 19.62
N CYS A 98 8.68 -0.01 19.77
CA CYS A 98 8.46 -0.96 18.69
C CYS A 98 7.03 -1.50 18.68
N GLY A 99 6.38 -1.43 17.52
CA GLY A 99 5.03 -1.89 17.24
C GLY A 99 4.80 -3.39 17.42
N PRO A 100 3.57 -3.87 17.14
CA PRO A 100 3.15 -5.26 17.34
C PRO A 100 3.64 -6.18 16.20
N ILE A 101 4.96 -6.27 15.99
CA ILE A 101 5.54 -7.02 14.86
C ILE A 101 5.24 -8.51 15.01
N LYS A 102 5.41 -9.08 16.22
CA LYS A 102 5.11 -10.49 16.47
C LYS A 102 3.65 -10.83 16.21
N GLN A 103 2.74 -9.97 16.68
CA GLN A 103 1.31 -10.15 16.45
C GLN A 103 0.99 -10.16 14.95
N MET A 104 1.58 -9.24 14.17
CA MET A 104 1.41 -9.24 12.71
C MET A 104 2.00 -10.49 12.04
N GLU A 105 3.15 -10.98 12.49
CA GLU A 105 3.76 -12.22 11.99
C GLU A 105 2.91 -13.46 12.31
N GLU A 106 2.33 -13.53 13.51
CA GLU A 106 1.39 -14.59 13.91
C GLU A 106 0.13 -14.59 13.06
N LEU A 107 -0.41 -13.40 12.73
CA LEU A 107 -1.55 -13.27 11.83
C LEU A 107 -1.18 -13.68 10.40
N LYS A 108 0.00 -13.29 9.91
CA LYS A 108 0.52 -13.73 8.59
C LYS A 108 0.75 -15.24 8.52
N ALA A 109 1.11 -15.86 9.64
CA ALA A 109 1.30 -17.32 9.72
C ALA A 109 0.00 -18.11 9.45
N LYS A 110 -1.18 -17.46 9.49
CA LYS A 110 -2.45 -18.07 9.04
C LYS A 110 -2.51 -18.32 7.53
N GLY A 111 -1.57 -17.77 6.75
CA GLY A 111 -1.43 -18.03 5.32
C GLY A 111 -2.19 -17.07 4.41
N PHE A 112 -2.79 -16.01 4.96
CA PHE A 112 -3.54 -15.01 4.21
C PHE A 112 -2.90 -13.61 4.34
N PRO A 113 -3.02 -12.75 3.32
CA PRO A 113 -2.67 -11.33 3.42
C PRO A 113 -3.36 -10.65 4.62
N LEU A 114 -2.70 -9.65 5.19
CA LEU A 114 -3.29 -8.82 6.24
C LEU A 114 -4.04 -7.64 5.61
N ALA A 115 -5.12 -7.22 6.24
CA ALA A 115 -5.78 -5.96 5.95
C ALA A 115 -5.84 -5.10 7.20
N TYR A 116 -5.57 -3.80 7.00
CA TYR A 116 -5.74 -2.82 8.07
C TYR A 116 -7.23 -2.51 8.23
N VAL A 117 -7.77 -2.60 9.44
CA VAL A 117 -9.19 -2.37 9.70
C VAL A 117 -9.35 -1.46 10.92
N GLY A 118 -10.11 -0.36 10.79
CA GLY A 118 -10.44 0.45 11.95
C GLY A 118 -11.60 1.41 11.76
N ASP A 119 -12.23 1.85 12.85
CA ASP A 119 -13.41 2.70 12.82
C ASP A 119 -13.09 4.04 12.16
N VAL A 120 -12.06 4.75 12.66
CA VAL A 120 -11.61 6.03 12.08
C VAL A 120 -10.15 5.92 11.68
N VAL A 121 -9.90 5.87 10.37
CA VAL A 121 -8.57 5.72 9.79
C VAL A 121 -8.16 7.02 9.11
N GLY A 122 -6.89 7.42 9.20
CA GLY A 122 -6.39 8.51 8.36
C GLY A 122 -6.41 9.93 8.97
N THR A 123 -6.97 10.13 10.16
CA THR A 123 -7.09 11.45 10.79
C THR A 123 -5.77 12.00 11.32
N GLY A 124 -5.14 12.92 10.60
CA GLY A 124 -3.85 13.48 11.02
C GLY A 124 -3.10 14.15 9.86
N SER A 125 -1.89 14.62 10.16
CA SER A 125 -1.05 15.38 9.22
C SER A 125 -0.05 14.53 8.43
N SER A 126 0.38 13.38 8.97
CA SER A 126 1.46 12.58 8.38
C SER A 126 0.96 11.37 7.58
N ARG A 127 0.31 11.66 6.45
CA ARG A 127 -0.51 10.70 5.71
C ARG A 127 0.32 9.72 4.87
N LYS A 128 1.35 10.18 4.15
CA LYS A 128 2.20 9.33 3.32
C LYS A 128 3.06 8.36 4.12
N SER A 129 3.66 8.80 5.23
CA SER A 129 4.46 7.91 6.08
C SER A 129 3.60 6.89 6.80
N ALA A 130 2.39 7.27 7.24
CA ALA A 130 1.42 6.32 7.79
C ALA A 130 1.02 5.25 6.75
N THR A 131 0.68 5.65 5.53
CA THR A 131 0.43 4.72 4.41
C THR A 131 1.65 3.82 4.16
N ASN A 132 2.86 4.38 4.09
CA ASN A 132 4.07 3.59 3.90
C ASN A 132 4.28 2.55 5.02
N SER A 133 4.02 2.89 6.28
CA SER A 133 4.11 1.96 7.41
C SER A 133 3.11 0.81 7.28
N VAL A 134 1.84 1.10 6.98
CA VAL A 134 0.81 0.08 6.78
C VAL A 134 1.19 -0.85 5.62
N LEU A 135 1.54 -0.27 4.47
CA LEU A 135 1.92 -1.04 3.28
C LEU A 135 3.23 -1.81 3.48
N TRP A 136 4.14 -1.34 4.33
CA TRP A 136 5.36 -2.08 4.66
C TRP A 136 5.05 -3.46 5.26
N PHE A 137 4.02 -3.55 6.10
CA PHE A 137 3.61 -4.81 6.69
C PHE A 137 2.56 -5.56 5.90
N MET A 138 1.69 -4.88 5.15
CA MET A 138 0.47 -5.47 4.57
C MET A 138 0.44 -5.46 3.04
N GLY A 139 1.39 -4.79 2.39
CA GLY A 139 1.50 -4.70 0.94
C GLY A 139 2.46 -5.70 0.32
N ASP A 140 2.55 -5.60 -1.00
CA ASP A 140 3.37 -6.42 -1.88
C ASP A 140 4.67 -5.70 -2.27
N ASP A 141 5.72 -6.49 -2.49
CA ASP A 141 7.01 -5.96 -2.95
C ASP A 141 6.90 -5.39 -4.37
N MET A 142 7.51 -4.21 -4.57
CA MET A 142 7.59 -3.58 -5.87
C MET A 142 8.85 -4.06 -6.61
N PRO A 143 8.72 -4.66 -7.82
CA PRO A 143 9.89 -5.08 -8.58
C PRO A 143 10.85 -3.90 -8.83
N TYR A 144 12.13 -4.10 -8.52
CA TYR A 144 13.23 -3.14 -8.72
C TYR A 144 13.16 -1.83 -7.90
N ILE A 145 12.22 -1.68 -6.97
CA ILE A 145 12.14 -0.53 -6.05
C ILE A 145 12.35 -1.04 -4.62
N PRO A 146 13.57 -0.92 -4.06
CA PRO A 146 13.85 -1.41 -2.71
C PRO A 146 13.13 -0.58 -1.65
N ASN A 147 12.89 -1.20 -0.49
CA ASN A 147 12.35 -0.56 0.71
C ASN A 147 10.97 0.09 0.53
N LYS A 148 10.22 -0.29 -0.50
CA LYS A 148 8.88 0.22 -0.76
C LYS A 148 7.94 -0.90 -1.21
N LYS A 149 6.71 -0.82 -0.72
CA LYS A 149 5.63 -1.76 -1.02
C LYS A 149 4.40 -1.02 -1.56
N THR A 150 3.54 -1.74 -2.25
CA THR A 150 2.30 -1.27 -2.88
C THR A 150 1.17 -2.28 -2.63
N GLY A 151 -0.04 -2.07 -3.14
CA GLY A 151 -1.13 -3.01 -2.93
C GLY A 151 -1.71 -2.92 -1.52
N GLY A 152 -2.13 -4.06 -0.97
CA GLY A 152 -2.76 -4.15 0.34
C GLY A 152 -4.18 -3.58 0.38
N LEU A 153 -4.91 -3.95 1.43
CA LEU A 153 -6.30 -3.54 1.67
C LEU A 153 -6.39 -2.76 2.99
N CYS A 154 -7.16 -1.68 2.95
CA CYS A 154 -7.51 -0.90 4.13
C CYS A 154 -9.03 -0.75 4.20
N ILE A 155 -9.62 -1.17 5.31
CA ILE A 155 -11.04 -1.04 5.57
C ILE A 155 -11.23 -0.07 6.73
N GLY A 156 -12.19 0.85 6.64
CA GLY A 156 -12.61 1.58 7.82
C GLY A 156 -14.07 1.99 7.80
N GLU A 157 -14.63 2.35 8.96
CA GLU A 157 -15.98 2.93 9.01
C GLU A 157 -15.99 4.35 8.45
N GLU A 158 -14.93 5.11 8.76
CA GLU A 158 -14.65 6.44 8.23
C GLU A 158 -13.15 6.55 7.88
N ILE A 159 -12.85 6.83 6.62
CA ILE A 159 -11.47 7.05 6.16
C ILE A 159 -11.29 8.52 5.81
N ALA A 160 -10.33 9.20 6.46
CA ALA A 160 -10.05 10.60 6.17
C ALA A 160 -9.71 10.79 4.67
N PRO A 161 -10.33 11.75 3.96
CA PRO A 161 -10.26 11.84 2.49
C PRO A 161 -8.84 11.88 1.91
N ILE A 162 -7.91 12.51 2.63
CA ILE A 162 -6.53 12.64 2.13
C ILE A 162 -5.74 11.35 2.37
N PHE A 163 -6.06 10.59 3.43
CA PHE A 163 -5.51 9.26 3.61
C PHE A 163 -6.07 8.29 2.57
N PHE A 164 -7.37 8.35 2.29
CA PHE A 164 -8.02 7.60 1.21
C PHE A 164 -7.29 7.78 -0.12
N ASN A 165 -7.11 9.03 -0.57
CA ASN A 165 -6.39 9.33 -1.80
C ASN A 165 -4.93 8.83 -1.76
N THR A 166 -4.25 8.95 -0.61
CA THR A 166 -2.86 8.50 -0.48
C THR A 166 -2.75 6.97 -0.61
N MET A 167 -3.73 6.24 -0.10
CA MET A 167 -3.81 4.78 -0.23
C MET A 167 -4.02 4.39 -1.71
N GLU A 168 -4.98 5.02 -2.40
CA GLU A 168 -5.21 4.78 -3.84
C GLU A 168 -3.98 5.12 -4.69
N GLU A 169 -3.35 6.28 -4.46
CA GLU A 169 -2.13 6.71 -5.15
C GLU A 169 -0.96 5.74 -4.92
N SER A 170 -0.95 5.07 -3.77
CA SER A 170 0.07 4.07 -3.42
C SER A 170 -0.26 2.67 -3.95
N GLY A 171 -1.36 2.52 -4.69
CA GLY A 171 -1.83 1.26 -5.28
C GLY A 171 -2.59 0.35 -4.32
N SER A 172 -3.03 0.87 -3.16
CA SER A 172 -3.85 0.15 -2.19
C SER A 172 -5.34 0.32 -2.48
N THR A 173 -6.16 -0.57 -1.92
CA THR A 173 -7.62 -0.49 -2.01
C THR A 173 -8.19 -0.03 -0.67
N PRO A 174 -8.53 1.25 -0.49
CA PRO A 174 -9.30 1.71 0.67
C PRO A 174 -10.80 1.44 0.48
N ILE A 175 -11.47 0.91 1.51
CA ILE A 175 -12.91 0.61 1.50
C ILE A 175 -13.56 1.19 2.76
N GLU A 176 -14.63 1.97 2.58
CA GLU A 176 -15.47 2.43 3.68
C GLU A 176 -16.66 1.47 3.90
N MET A 177 -16.74 0.83 5.08
CA MET A 177 -17.85 -0.06 5.47
C MET A 177 -17.95 -0.22 6.99
N ASP A 178 -19.07 -0.75 7.49
CA ASP A 178 -19.24 -1.05 8.92
C ASP A 178 -18.26 -2.14 9.37
N VAL A 179 -17.36 -1.79 10.31
CA VAL A 179 -16.31 -2.68 10.82
C VAL A 179 -16.61 -3.20 12.23
N LYS A 180 -17.73 -2.83 12.87
CA LYS A 180 -18.04 -3.18 14.27
C LYS A 180 -18.09 -4.67 14.56
N GLN A 181 -18.32 -5.49 13.54
CA GLN A 181 -18.38 -6.95 13.65
C GLN A 181 -17.05 -7.63 13.28
N LEU A 182 -16.02 -6.88 12.91
CA LEU A 182 -14.73 -7.39 12.47
C LEU A 182 -13.76 -7.41 13.65
N GLY A 183 -13.47 -8.61 14.17
CA GLY A 183 -12.51 -8.84 15.24
C GLY A 183 -11.08 -9.04 14.71
N THR A 184 -10.08 -8.67 15.50
CA THR A 184 -8.68 -8.94 15.16
C THR A 184 -8.45 -10.44 14.98
N GLY A 185 -7.88 -10.83 13.85
CA GLY A 185 -7.63 -12.22 13.49
C GLY A 185 -8.78 -12.93 12.77
N ASP A 186 -9.91 -12.25 12.54
CA ASP A 186 -10.97 -12.75 11.66
C ASP A 186 -10.47 -12.88 10.23
N VAL A 187 -11.01 -13.88 9.54
CA VAL A 187 -10.69 -14.22 8.16
C VAL A 187 -11.88 -13.85 7.29
N LEU A 188 -11.72 -12.83 6.45
CA LEU A 188 -12.81 -12.29 5.62
C LEU A 188 -12.55 -12.60 4.15
N GLU A 189 -13.60 -12.94 3.41
CA GLU A 189 -13.58 -12.98 1.95
C GLU A 189 -14.13 -11.66 1.41
N VAL A 190 -13.29 -10.94 0.67
CA VAL A 190 -13.67 -9.68 0.01
C VAL A 190 -13.96 -9.98 -1.45
N TYR A 191 -15.11 -9.51 -1.94
CA TYR A 191 -15.56 -9.68 -3.31
C TYR A 191 -15.52 -8.33 -4.04
N SER A 192 -14.83 -8.25 -5.17
CA SER A 192 -14.67 -7.03 -5.98
C SER A 192 -15.57 -7.01 -7.21
#